data_AF-A0A7K6PKG7-F1
#
_entry.id   AF-A0A7K6PKG7-F1
#
_cell.length_a   1.000
_cell.length_b   1.000
_cell.length_c   1.000
_cell.angle_alpha   90.00
_cell.angle_beta   90.00
_cell.angle_gamma   90.00
#
_symmetry.space_group_name_H-M   'P 1'
#
loop_
_entity.id
_entity.type
_entity.pdbx_description
1 polymer ?
#
loop_
_entity_poly.entity_id
_entity_poly.type
_entity_poly.pdbx_seq_one_letter_code
_entity_poly.pdbx_strand_id
1 'polypeptide(L)'
;QVTLWLKKLYGDMPVPRYEVNERTVEILHEVMECNEEVDRDVSLLIEDMKDQATKYEAEAKYWQDILEESLGLSVDRLSREATTALSDLIESAMALEVEDTSLTSFYSAINYMASELFKTKSKNQEMELELKTLKKKLTSALMMEKQLEEDIKKITESQKAEMAKAESRSKNLMFLEKKSEDLKIRIKDAEKQLIATGLDQSLTHEALVKLSEELAALQRKVKPLKKEVKSYHDLPPSIALARVMVEEARNEL
;
A
#
# COMPACT_ATOMS: atom_id res chain seq x y z
N GLN A 1 -48.06 -8.15 13.75
CA GLN A 1 -48.07 -8.70 12.37
C GLN A 1 -46.84 -9.56 12.12
N VAL A 2 -45.62 -9.04 12.32
CA VAL A 2 -44.34 -9.79 12.17
C VAL A 2 -44.31 -11.16 12.87
N THR A 3 -44.76 -11.27 14.13
CA THR A 3 -44.76 -12.54 14.87
C THR A 3 -45.71 -13.60 14.32
N LEU A 4 -46.81 -13.18 13.68
CA LEU A 4 -47.76 -14.08 13.01
C LEU A 4 -47.21 -14.52 11.65
N TRP A 5 -46.59 -13.59 10.90
CA TRP A 5 -45.89 -13.88 9.65
C TRP A 5 -44.74 -14.89 9.87
N LEU A 6 -43.91 -14.69 10.91
CA LEU A 6 -42.86 -15.66 11.27
C LEU A 6 -43.47 -17.04 11.61
N LYS A 7 -44.56 -17.11 12.37
CA LYS A 7 -45.22 -18.40 12.63
C LYS A 7 -45.74 -19.08 11.35
N LYS A 8 -46.27 -18.30 10.41
CA LYS A 8 -46.71 -18.81 9.09
C LYS A 8 -45.53 -19.34 8.27
N LEU A 9 -44.40 -18.63 8.26
CA LEU A 9 -43.19 -18.98 7.50
C LEU A 9 -42.54 -20.27 8.04
N TYR A 10 -42.47 -20.41 9.37
CA TYR A 10 -41.84 -21.56 10.01
C TYR A 10 -42.78 -22.76 10.20
N GLY A 11 -44.09 -22.59 10.03
CA GLY A 11 -45.08 -23.66 10.16
C GLY A 11 -45.02 -24.33 11.54
N ASP A 12 -44.71 -25.63 11.57
CA ASP A 12 -44.55 -26.42 12.80
C ASP A 12 -43.17 -26.26 13.47
N MET A 13 -42.21 -25.60 12.81
CA MET A 13 -40.89 -25.35 13.39
C MET A 13 -40.93 -24.16 14.36
N PRO A 14 -40.19 -24.23 15.48
CA PRO A 14 -40.09 -23.10 16.39
C PRO A 14 -39.36 -21.93 15.72
N VAL A 15 -39.96 -20.73 15.79
CA VAL A 15 -39.34 -19.49 15.33
C VAL A 15 -38.03 -19.27 16.10
N PRO A 16 -36.88 -19.05 15.42
CA PRO A 16 -35.61 -18.78 16.06
C PRO A 16 -35.70 -17.58 17.02
N ARG A 17 -34.98 -17.67 18.15
CA ARG A 17 -34.93 -16.55 19.10
C ARG A 17 -34.17 -15.38 18.46
N TYR A 18 -34.80 -14.21 18.45
CA TYR A 18 -34.20 -12.97 17.97
C TYR A 18 -34.35 -11.87 19.03
N GLU A 19 -33.50 -10.86 18.95
CA GLU A 19 -33.55 -9.71 19.84
C GLU A 19 -34.72 -8.80 19.46
N VAL A 20 -35.71 -8.67 20.35
CA VAL A 20 -36.88 -7.81 20.13
C VAL A 20 -36.52 -6.38 20.53
N ASN A 21 -35.84 -5.66 19.64
CA ASN A 21 -35.62 -4.22 19.73
C ASN A 21 -36.29 -3.51 18.53
N GLU A 22 -36.47 -2.19 18.61
CA GLU A 22 -37.17 -1.38 17.60
C GLU A 22 -36.59 -1.59 16.19
N ARG A 23 -35.26 -1.55 16.09
CA ARG A 23 -34.52 -1.76 14.83
C ARG A 23 -34.76 -3.15 14.24
N THR A 24 -34.72 -4.21 15.05
CA THR A 24 -34.94 -5.59 14.57
C THR A 24 -36.39 -5.80 14.14
N VAL A 25 -37.35 -5.18 14.84
CA VAL A 25 -38.78 -5.27 14.48
C VAL A 25 -39.05 -4.51 13.18
N GLU A 26 -38.44 -3.34 12.98
CA GLU A 26 -38.52 -2.56 11.75
C GLU A 26 -37.95 -3.34 10.55
N ILE A 27 -36.73 -3.89 10.67
CA ILE A 27 -36.13 -4.73 9.62
C ILE A 27 -37.03 -5.93 9.30
N LEU A 28 -37.54 -6.62 10.31
CA LEU A 28 -38.43 -7.77 10.08
C LEU A 28 -39.78 -7.37 9.48
N HIS A 29 -40.25 -6.15 9.74
CA HIS A 29 -41.47 -5.62 9.12
C HIS A 29 -41.24 -5.32 7.63
N GLU A 30 -40.13 -4.67 7.27
CA GLU A 30 -39.76 -4.43 5.87
C GLU A 30 -39.62 -5.74 5.09
N VAL A 31 -38.97 -6.75 5.69
CA VAL A 31 -38.84 -8.09 5.08
C VAL A 31 -40.19 -8.77 4.94
N MET A 32 -41.08 -8.65 5.94
CA MET A 32 -42.43 -9.18 5.87
C MET A 32 -43.22 -8.55 4.71
N GLU A 33 -43.21 -7.22 4.59
CA GLU A 33 -43.91 -6.50 3.52
C GLU A 33 -43.39 -6.93 2.14
N CYS A 34 -42.07 -6.95 1.96
CA CYS A 34 -41.44 -7.40 0.72
C CYS A 34 -41.82 -8.85 0.39
N ASN A 35 -41.80 -9.75 1.39
CA ASN A 35 -42.19 -11.14 1.19
C ASN A 35 -43.68 -11.28 0.85
N GLU A 36 -44.58 -10.50 1.48
CA GLU A 36 -46.01 -10.54 1.18
C GLU A 36 -46.34 -9.98 -0.22
N GLU A 37 -45.58 -8.98 -0.69
CA GLU A 37 -45.67 -8.50 -2.07
C GLU A 37 -45.22 -9.57 -3.06
N VAL A 38 -44.04 -10.16 -2.85
CA VAL A 38 -43.51 -11.22 -3.70
C VAL A 38 -44.44 -12.45 -3.71
N ASP A 39 -44.95 -12.88 -2.55
CA ASP A 39 -45.88 -14.00 -2.44
C ASP A 39 -47.17 -13.74 -3.24
N ARG A 40 -47.65 -12.50 -3.24
CA ARG A 40 -48.84 -12.09 -4.00
C ARG A 40 -48.57 -12.14 -5.50
N ASP A 41 -47.44 -11.58 -5.94
CA ASP A 41 -47.06 -11.58 -7.35
C ASP A 41 -46.86 -13.01 -7.88
N VAL A 42 -46.20 -13.87 -7.10
CA VAL A 42 -46.06 -15.30 -7.42
C VAL A 42 -47.41 -15.99 -7.48
N SER A 43 -48.33 -15.68 -6.56
CA SER A 43 -49.68 -16.26 -6.57
C SER A 43 -50.46 -15.85 -7.83
N LEU A 44 -50.38 -14.58 -8.23
CA LEU A 44 -51.00 -14.08 -9.46
C LEU A 44 -50.42 -14.75 -10.71
N LEU A 45 -49.09 -14.92 -10.75
CA LEU A 45 -48.42 -15.63 -11.84
C LEU A 45 -48.88 -17.09 -11.93
N ILE A 46 -49.02 -17.78 -10.79
CA ILE A 46 -49.53 -19.17 -10.76
C ILE A 46 -50.96 -19.25 -11.28
N GLU A 47 -51.82 -18.30 -10.91
CA GLU A 47 -53.21 -18.24 -11.38
C GLU A 47 -53.27 -18.00 -12.89
N ASP A 48 -52.50 -17.02 -13.40
CA ASP A 48 -52.42 -16.71 -14.83
C ASP A 48 -51.90 -17.91 -15.65
N MET A 49 -50.84 -18.58 -15.17
CA MET A 49 -50.30 -19.79 -15.81
C MET A 49 -51.32 -20.93 -15.85
N LYS A 50 -52.14 -21.11 -14.80
CA LYS A 50 -53.22 -22.10 -14.79
C LYS A 50 -54.30 -21.75 -15.81
N ASP A 51 -54.73 -20.49 -15.82
CA ASP A 51 -55.72 -20.01 -16.78
C ASP A 51 -55.22 -20.18 -18.22
N GLN A 52 -53.97 -19.84 -18.49
CA GLN A 52 -53.34 -20.04 -19.80
C GLN A 52 -53.28 -21.54 -20.18
N ALA A 53 -52.90 -22.42 -19.24
CA ALA A 53 -52.89 -23.85 -19.49
C ALA A 53 -54.28 -24.39 -19.86
N THR A 54 -55.34 -23.95 -19.16
CA THR A 54 -56.71 -24.38 -19.49
C THR A 54 -57.18 -23.88 -20.85
N LYS A 55 -56.78 -22.66 -21.25
CA LYS A 55 -57.09 -22.11 -22.58
C LYS A 55 -56.41 -22.92 -23.68
N TYR A 56 -55.12 -23.23 -23.52
CA TYR A 56 -54.40 -24.04 -24.50
C TYR A 56 -54.90 -25.48 -24.57
N GLU A 57 -55.32 -26.08 -23.45
CA GLU A 57 -55.92 -27.42 -23.45
C GLU A 57 -57.25 -27.43 -24.21
N ALA A 58 -58.09 -26.41 -24.01
CA ALA A 58 -59.35 -26.24 -24.74
C ALA A 58 -59.11 -26.02 -26.25
N GLU A 59 -58.12 -25.20 -26.61
CA GLU A 59 -57.74 -24.96 -28.00
C GLU A 59 -57.16 -26.22 -28.66
N ALA A 60 -56.29 -26.95 -27.97
CA ALA A 60 -55.73 -28.21 -28.45
C ALA A 60 -56.83 -29.23 -28.75
N LYS A 61 -57.81 -29.35 -27.85
CA LYS A 61 -58.98 -30.21 -28.06
C LYS A 61 -59.82 -29.77 -29.25
N TYR A 62 -60.08 -28.46 -29.38
CA TYR A 62 -60.81 -27.91 -30.52
C TYR A 62 -60.15 -28.25 -31.86
N TRP A 63 -58.82 -28.09 -31.96
CA TRP A 63 -58.08 -28.45 -33.17
C TRP A 63 -58.02 -29.95 -33.40
N GLN A 64 -57.89 -30.75 -32.34
CA GLN A 64 -57.96 -32.21 -32.43
C GLN A 64 -59.30 -32.67 -33.02
N ASP A 65 -60.42 -32.16 -32.50
CA ASP A 65 -61.77 -32.50 -32.98
C ASP A 65 -61.92 -32.13 -34.48
N ILE A 66 -61.42 -30.96 -34.91
CA ILE A 66 -61.42 -30.57 -36.31
C ILE A 66 -60.58 -31.52 -37.17
N LEU A 67 -59.34 -31.80 -36.77
CA LEU A 67 -58.42 -32.64 -37.54
C LEU A 67 -58.94 -34.08 -37.68
N GLU A 68 -59.48 -34.64 -36.59
CA GLU A 68 -59.99 -36.01 -36.56
C GLU A 68 -61.37 -36.14 -37.22
N GLU A 69 -62.36 -35.35 -36.82
CA GLU A 69 -63.75 -35.54 -37.25
C GLU A 69 -64.04 -34.93 -38.63
N SER A 70 -63.50 -33.75 -38.92
CA SER A 70 -63.83 -33.02 -40.16
C SER A 70 -62.89 -33.33 -41.32
N LEU A 71 -61.61 -33.60 -41.02
CA LEU A 71 -60.57 -33.84 -42.03
C LEU A 71 -60.10 -35.31 -42.08
N GLY A 72 -60.41 -36.13 -41.06
CA GLY A 72 -60.00 -37.53 -40.99
C GLY A 72 -58.49 -37.74 -40.85
N LEU A 73 -57.79 -36.70 -40.37
CA LEU A 73 -56.34 -36.65 -40.15
C LEU A 73 -56.04 -37.08 -38.71
N SER A 74 -56.00 -38.40 -38.48
CA SER A 74 -55.55 -38.98 -37.21
C SER A 74 -54.04 -39.27 -37.27
N VAL A 75 -53.37 -39.10 -36.13
CA VAL A 75 -51.95 -39.44 -35.93
C VAL A 75 -51.67 -40.91 -36.28
N ASP A 76 -52.63 -41.81 -36.05
CA ASP A 76 -52.52 -43.23 -36.34
C ASP A 76 -52.47 -43.55 -37.84
N ARG A 77 -52.83 -42.58 -38.69
CA ARG A 77 -52.84 -42.70 -40.15
C ARG A 77 -51.58 -42.14 -40.80
N LEU A 78 -50.71 -41.49 -40.01
CA LEU A 78 -49.44 -40.96 -40.48
C LEU A 78 -48.43 -42.09 -40.70
N SER A 79 -47.50 -41.89 -41.64
CA SER A 79 -46.35 -42.78 -41.73
C SER A 79 -45.45 -42.58 -40.51
N ARG A 80 -44.67 -43.61 -40.17
CA ARG A 80 -43.70 -43.53 -39.07
C ARG A 80 -42.76 -42.33 -39.22
N GLU A 81 -42.32 -42.06 -40.45
CA GLU A 81 -41.43 -40.94 -40.75
C GLU A 81 -42.10 -39.58 -40.46
N ALA A 82 -43.40 -39.44 -40.77
CA ALA A 82 -44.15 -38.22 -40.47
C ALA A 82 -44.37 -38.04 -38.96
N THR A 83 -44.67 -39.13 -38.23
CA THR A 83 -44.79 -39.09 -36.76
C THR A 83 -43.48 -38.70 -36.10
N THR A 84 -42.34 -39.25 -36.55
CA THR A 84 -41.02 -38.87 -36.03
C THR A 84 -40.70 -37.41 -36.32
N ALA A 85 -40.92 -36.92 -37.55
CA ALA A 85 -40.68 -35.53 -37.88
C ALA A 85 -41.53 -34.54 -37.05
N LEU A 86 -42.78 -34.90 -36.75
CA LEU A 86 -43.63 -34.10 -35.85
C LEU A 86 -43.12 -34.13 -34.41
N SER A 87 -42.70 -35.29 -33.91
CA SER A 87 -42.09 -35.41 -32.57
C SER A 87 -40.84 -34.55 -32.46
N ASP A 88 -39.93 -34.66 -33.43
CA ASP A 88 -38.69 -33.87 -33.47
C ASP A 88 -38.99 -32.36 -33.51
N LEU A 89 -40.01 -31.94 -34.27
CA LEU A 89 -40.44 -30.54 -34.35
C LEU A 89 -40.99 -30.04 -33.01
N ILE A 90 -41.83 -30.83 -32.33
CA ILE A 90 -42.39 -30.49 -31.02
C ILE A 90 -41.28 -30.43 -29.97
N GLU A 91 -40.41 -31.44 -29.93
CA GLU A 91 -39.26 -31.48 -29.01
C GLU A 91 -38.32 -30.28 -29.24
N SER A 92 -38.06 -29.94 -30.50
CA SER A 92 -37.27 -28.75 -30.86
C SER A 92 -37.94 -27.45 -30.45
N ALA A 93 -39.27 -27.35 -30.62
CA ALA A 93 -40.04 -26.17 -30.22
C ALA A 93 -39.99 -25.97 -28.70
N MET A 94 -40.20 -27.05 -27.94
CA MET A 94 -40.13 -27.05 -26.48
C MET A 94 -38.71 -26.74 -25.98
N ALA A 95 -37.68 -27.29 -26.61
CA ALA A 95 -36.28 -27.05 -26.23
C ALA A 95 -35.82 -25.60 -26.52
N LEU A 96 -36.40 -24.96 -27.54
CA LEU A 96 -36.14 -23.57 -27.88
C LEU A 96 -37.13 -22.58 -27.24
N GLU A 97 -38.11 -23.09 -26.48
CA GLU A 97 -39.17 -22.32 -25.82
C GLU A 97 -39.91 -21.38 -26.80
N VAL A 98 -40.20 -21.85 -28.02
CA VAL A 98 -40.93 -21.05 -29.01
C VAL A 98 -42.44 -21.24 -28.86
N GLU A 99 -43.19 -20.13 -29.01
CA GLU A 99 -44.65 -20.11 -28.87
C GLU A 99 -45.39 -20.78 -30.03
N ASP A 100 -44.77 -20.84 -31.21
CA ASP A 100 -45.34 -21.45 -32.40
C ASP A 100 -44.30 -22.26 -33.19
N THR A 101 -44.79 -23.12 -34.10
CA THR A 101 -43.95 -23.91 -35.00
C THR A 101 -43.61 -23.18 -36.29
N SER A 102 -43.74 -21.85 -36.33
CA SER A 102 -43.42 -21.07 -37.51
C SER A 102 -41.90 -21.01 -37.72
N LEU A 103 -41.50 -21.00 -38.99
CA LEU A 103 -40.09 -20.93 -39.37
C LEU A 103 -39.41 -19.68 -38.79
N THR A 104 -40.12 -18.55 -38.72
CA THR A 104 -39.61 -17.28 -38.20
C THR A 104 -39.28 -17.37 -36.71
N SER A 105 -40.14 -18.01 -35.91
CA SER A 105 -39.92 -18.22 -34.47
C SER A 105 -38.69 -19.08 -34.23
N PHE A 106 -38.55 -20.19 -34.96
CA PHE A 106 -37.36 -21.03 -34.91
C PHE A 106 -36.08 -20.27 -35.30
N TYR A 107 -36.09 -19.53 -36.41
CA TYR A 107 -34.92 -18.74 -36.80
C TYR A 107 -34.56 -17.69 -35.75
N SER A 108 -35.55 -17.04 -35.15
CA SER A 108 -35.33 -16.03 -34.12
C SER A 108 -34.71 -16.64 -32.87
N ALA A 109 -35.26 -17.76 -32.39
CA ALA A 109 -34.73 -18.48 -31.23
C ALA A 109 -33.30 -19.01 -31.47
N ILE A 110 -33.05 -19.63 -32.62
CA ILE A 110 -31.71 -20.13 -32.99
C ILE A 110 -30.71 -18.98 -33.06
N ASN A 111 -31.06 -17.86 -33.69
CA ASN A 111 -30.17 -16.70 -33.80
C ASN A 111 -29.90 -16.07 -32.43
N TYR A 112 -30.92 -15.98 -31.57
CA TYR A 112 -30.77 -15.52 -30.19
C TYR A 112 -29.81 -16.41 -29.42
N MET A 113 -30.03 -17.72 -29.42
CA MET A 113 -29.18 -18.71 -28.74
C MET A 113 -27.75 -18.69 -29.27
N ALA A 114 -27.56 -18.58 -30.58
CA ALA A 114 -26.23 -18.45 -31.18
C ALA A 114 -25.52 -17.16 -30.75
N SER A 115 -26.25 -16.04 -30.65
CA SER A 115 -25.72 -14.77 -30.14
C SER A 115 -25.30 -14.87 -28.69
N GLU A 116 -26.16 -15.43 -27.82
CA GLU A 116 -25.86 -15.62 -26.40
C GLU A 116 -24.68 -16.56 -26.18
N LEU A 117 -24.59 -17.64 -26.96
CA LEU A 117 -23.43 -18.52 -26.96
C LEU A 117 -22.14 -17.78 -27.31
N PHE A 118 -22.17 -16.94 -28.35
CA PHE A 118 -21.01 -16.15 -28.76
C PHE A 118 -20.60 -15.13 -27.69
N LYS A 119 -21.57 -14.38 -27.13
CA LYS A 119 -21.32 -13.42 -26.04
C LYS A 119 -20.72 -14.10 -24.82
N THR A 120 -21.31 -15.21 -24.39
CA THR A 120 -20.84 -16.00 -23.24
C THR A 120 -19.42 -16.51 -23.48
N LYS A 121 -19.14 -17.05 -24.67
CA LYS A 121 -17.81 -17.52 -25.05
C LYS A 121 -16.78 -16.40 -25.05
N SER A 122 -17.11 -15.23 -25.61
CA SER A 122 -16.24 -14.05 -25.62
C SER A 122 -15.93 -13.59 -24.19
N LYS A 123 -16.95 -13.52 -23.33
CA LYS A 123 -16.78 -13.11 -21.93
C LYS A 123 -15.93 -14.11 -21.14
N ASN A 124 -16.09 -15.41 -21.39
CA ASN A 124 -15.23 -16.43 -20.79
C ASN A 124 -13.77 -16.29 -21.20
N GLN A 125 -13.50 -16.00 -22.49
CA GLN A 125 -12.13 -15.76 -22.96
C GLN A 125 -11.50 -14.52 -22.32
N GLU A 126 -12.27 -13.44 -22.17
CA GLU A 126 -11.84 -12.23 -21.46
C GLU A 126 -11.48 -12.54 -20.00
N MET A 127 -12.39 -13.22 -19.28
CA MET A 127 -12.15 -13.64 -17.89
C MET A 127 -10.91 -14.55 -17.75
N GLU A 128 -10.66 -15.47 -18.69
CA GLU A 128 -9.46 -16.31 -18.69
C GLU A 128 -8.17 -15.48 -18.83
N LEU A 129 -8.18 -14.45 -19.68
CA LEU A 129 -7.04 -13.53 -19.85
C LEU A 129 -6.79 -12.70 -18.60
N GLU A 130 -7.86 -12.19 -17.98
CA GLU A 130 -7.78 -11.47 -16.71
C GLU A 130 -7.23 -12.35 -15.59
N LEU A 131 -7.75 -13.58 -15.45
CA LEU A 131 -7.29 -14.55 -14.46
C LEU A 131 -5.81 -14.87 -14.65
N LYS A 132 -5.36 -15.07 -15.90
CA LYS A 132 -3.95 -15.30 -16.22
C LYS A 132 -3.09 -14.10 -15.82
N THR A 133 -3.57 -12.89 -16.04
CA THR A 133 -2.87 -11.65 -15.68
C THR A 133 -2.79 -11.49 -14.16
N LEU A 134 -3.90 -11.72 -13.47
CA LEU A 134 -3.97 -11.64 -12.01
C LEU A 134 -3.05 -12.68 -11.35
N LYS A 135 -3.02 -13.91 -11.89
CA LYS A 135 -2.11 -14.96 -11.44
C LYS A 135 -0.64 -14.53 -11.55
N LYS A 136 -0.24 -13.91 -12.66
CA LYS A 136 1.13 -13.37 -12.81
C LYS A 136 1.44 -12.28 -11.79
N LYS A 137 0.51 -11.34 -11.57
CA LYS A 137 0.66 -10.29 -10.56
C LYS A 137 0.80 -10.87 -9.15
N LEU A 138 -0.03 -11.85 -8.80
CA LEU A 138 0.02 -12.54 -7.52
C LEU A 138 1.37 -13.23 -7.31
N THR A 139 1.88 -13.96 -8.30
CA THR A 139 3.21 -14.59 -8.22
C THR A 139 4.32 -13.56 -8.01
N SER A 140 4.28 -12.42 -8.71
CA SER A 140 5.25 -11.34 -8.50
C SER A 140 5.15 -10.74 -7.10
N ALA A 141 3.94 -10.51 -6.58
CA ALA A 141 3.73 -9.98 -5.25
C ALA A 141 4.25 -10.93 -4.16
N LEU A 142 3.97 -12.23 -4.28
CA LEU A 142 4.50 -13.24 -3.35
C LEU A 142 6.02 -13.33 -3.37
N MET A 143 6.64 -13.13 -4.54
CA MET A 143 8.11 -13.09 -4.63
C MET A 143 8.69 -11.84 -3.93
N MET A 144 8.05 -10.68 -4.09
CA MET A 144 8.44 -9.45 -3.40
C MET A 144 8.25 -9.57 -1.88
N GLU A 145 7.15 -10.19 -1.43
CA GLU A 145 6.88 -10.45 -0.01
C GLU A 145 8.01 -11.27 0.62
N LYS A 146 8.41 -12.38 0.00
CA LYS A 146 9.54 -13.20 0.47
C LYS A 146 10.85 -12.41 0.53
N GLN A 147 11.11 -11.56 -0.46
CA GLN A 147 12.31 -10.72 -0.46
C GLN A 147 12.29 -9.73 0.70
N LEU A 148 11.14 -9.10 0.97
CA LEU A 148 10.97 -8.19 2.10
C LEU A 148 11.16 -8.88 3.44
N GLU A 149 10.66 -10.11 3.61
CA GLU A 149 10.90 -10.90 4.83
C GLU A 149 12.40 -11.17 5.06
N GLU A 150 13.13 -11.54 4.01
CA GLU A 150 14.58 -11.74 4.09
C GLU A 150 15.33 -10.44 4.43
N ASP A 151 14.93 -9.32 3.84
CA ASP A 151 15.56 -8.03 4.06
C ASP A 151 15.27 -7.50 5.48
N ILE A 152 14.05 -7.67 5.99
CA ILE A 152 13.71 -7.38 7.39
C ILE A 152 14.59 -8.20 8.34
N LYS A 153 14.81 -9.48 8.04
CA LYS A 153 15.69 -10.34 8.86
C LYS A 153 17.12 -9.82 8.87
N LYS A 154 17.69 -9.50 7.71
CA LYS A 154 19.06 -8.93 7.60
C LYS A 154 19.20 -7.59 8.33
N ILE A 155 18.20 -6.71 8.19
CA ILE A 155 18.19 -5.41 8.87
C ILE A 155 18.13 -5.61 10.39
N THR A 156 17.27 -6.51 10.86
CA THR A 156 17.14 -6.82 12.30
C THR A 156 18.45 -7.36 12.88
N GLU A 157 19.15 -8.24 12.17
CA GLU A 157 20.45 -8.78 12.59
C GLU A 157 21.53 -7.68 12.63
N SER A 158 21.62 -6.85 11.60
CA SER A 158 22.59 -5.75 11.56
C SER A 158 22.31 -4.67 12.62
N GLN A 159 21.04 -4.36 12.88
CA GLN A 159 20.62 -3.45 13.94
C GLN A 159 21.05 -3.96 15.31
N LYS A 160 20.87 -5.26 15.61
CA LYS A 160 21.33 -5.86 16.87
C LYS A 160 22.85 -5.71 17.05
N ALA A 161 23.62 -5.94 16.00
CA ALA A 161 25.08 -5.80 16.03
C ALA A 161 25.51 -4.34 16.28
N GLU A 162 24.91 -3.37 15.59
CA GLU A 162 25.21 -1.95 15.80
C GLU A 162 24.76 -1.45 17.18
N MET A 163 23.62 -1.93 17.70
CA MET A 163 23.21 -1.62 19.08
C MET A 163 24.23 -2.11 20.11
N ALA A 164 24.72 -3.36 19.99
CA ALA A 164 25.75 -3.89 20.88
C ALA A 164 27.06 -3.08 20.83
N LYS A 165 27.45 -2.64 19.63
CA LYS A 165 28.62 -1.79 19.40
C LYS A 165 28.44 -0.38 19.97
N ALA A 166 27.27 0.21 19.80
CA ALA A 166 26.91 1.51 20.37
C ALA A 166 26.92 1.45 21.90
N GLU A 167 26.39 0.38 22.49
CA GLU A 167 26.41 0.17 23.94
C GLU A 167 27.83 0.04 24.48
N SER A 168 28.70 -0.74 23.81
CA SER A 168 30.12 -0.85 24.16
C SER A 168 30.84 0.50 24.08
N ARG A 169 30.62 1.28 23.01
CA ARG A 169 31.16 2.63 22.86
C ARG A 169 30.69 3.57 23.97
N SER A 170 29.42 3.50 24.34
CA SER A 170 28.84 4.29 25.43
C SER A 170 29.51 3.97 26.77
N LYS A 171 29.68 2.68 27.10
CA LYS A 171 30.40 2.24 28.31
C LYS A 171 31.85 2.74 28.31
N ASN A 172 32.55 2.66 27.18
CA ASN A 172 33.91 3.16 27.06
C ASN A 172 33.99 4.68 27.24
N LEU A 173 33.03 5.43 26.67
CA LEU A 173 32.95 6.89 26.84
C LEU A 173 32.78 7.26 28.32
N MET A 174 31.86 6.61 29.03
CA MET A 174 31.68 6.83 30.48
C MET A 174 32.93 6.51 31.30
N PHE A 175 33.68 5.47 30.92
CA PHE A 175 34.95 5.15 31.57
C PHE A 175 36.00 6.24 31.33
N LEU A 176 36.14 6.71 30.09
CA LEU A 176 37.09 7.77 29.74
C LEU A 176 36.76 9.10 30.41
N GLU A 177 35.48 9.43 30.52
CA GLU A 177 35.01 10.62 31.23
C GLU A 177 35.39 10.58 32.71
N LYS A 178 35.11 9.46 33.40
CA LYS A 178 35.53 9.26 34.80
C LYS A 178 37.04 9.33 34.97
N LYS A 179 37.80 8.74 34.04
CA LYS A 179 39.26 8.76 34.06
C LYS A 179 39.81 10.18 33.83
N SER A 180 39.19 10.95 32.94
CA SER A 180 39.55 12.35 32.69
C SER A 180 39.37 13.19 33.95
N GLU A 181 38.27 13.02 34.67
CA GLU A 181 38.02 13.77 35.90
C GLU A 181 39.00 13.36 37.02
N ASP A 182 39.30 12.06 37.18
CA ASP A 182 40.35 11.58 38.10
C ASP A 182 41.71 12.22 37.80
N LEU A 183 42.13 12.20 36.54
CA LEU A 183 43.39 12.82 36.13
C LEU A 183 43.40 14.33 36.42
N LYS A 184 42.28 15.02 36.17
CA LYS A 184 42.15 16.46 36.47
C LYS A 184 42.28 16.75 37.96
N ILE A 185 41.72 15.91 38.83
CA ILE A 185 41.89 16.01 40.28
C ILE A 185 43.36 15.78 40.66
N ARG A 186 43.97 14.70 40.15
CA ARG A 186 45.37 14.37 40.43
C ARG A 186 46.36 15.43 39.97
N ILE A 187 46.13 16.03 38.80
CA ILE A 187 46.93 17.16 38.29
C ILE A 187 46.82 18.33 39.26
N LYS A 188 45.61 18.74 39.64
CA LYS A 188 45.41 19.84 40.59
C LYS A 188 46.09 19.58 41.93
N ASP A 189 46.04 18.34 42.43
CA ASP A 189 46.69 18.00 43.70
C ASP A 189 48.21 17.98 43.58
N ALA A 190 48.77 17.49 42.47
CA ALA A 190 50.20 17.55 42.19
C ALA A 190 50.70 19.00 42.02
N GLU A 191 49.94 19.85 41.33
CA GLU A 191 50.22 21.29 41.20
C GLU A 191 50.26 21.97 42.56
N LYS A 192 49.27 21.70 43.44
CA LYS A 192 49.28 22.21 44.82
C LYS A 192 50.51 21.73 45.60
N GLN A 193 50.89 20.46 45.46
CA GLN A 193 52.09 19.92 46.12
C GLN A 193 53.37 20.61 45.62
N LEU A 194 53.50 20.80 44.31
CA LEU A 194 54.65 21.51 43.71
C LEU A 194 54.77 22.94 44.24
N ILE A 195 53.66 23.66 44.31
CA ILE A 195 53.62 25.01 44.89
C ILE A 195 54.02 24.96 46.38
N ALA A 196 53.51 24.00 47.15
CA ALA A 196 53.85 23.85 48.57
C ALA A 196 55.34 23.51 48.80
N THR A 197 55.99 22.80 47.88
CA THR A 197 57.43 22.51 47.93
C THR A 197 58.33 23.69 47.50
N GLY A 198 57.74 24.85 47.18
CA GLY A 198 58.48 26.07 46.89
C GLY A 198 58.76 26.33 45.40
N LEU A 199 57.97 25.76 44.49
CA LEU A 199 58.07 26.07 43.07
C LEU A 199 57.69 27.54 42.81
N ASP A 200 58.60 28.29 42.18
CA ASP A 200 58.34 29.64 41.69
C ASP A 200 57.43 29.60 40.45
N GLN A 201 56.32 30.33 40.49
CA GLN A 201 55.35 30.40 39.39
C GLN A 201 55.97 30.98 38.10
N SER A 202 57.07 31.73 38.20
CA SER A 202 57.82 32.24 37.05
C SER A 202 58.43 31.14 36.18
N LEU A 203 58.67 29.95 36.76
CA LEU A 203 59.23 28.78 36.08
C LEU A 203 58.17 27.86 35.47
N THR A 204 56.89 28.24 35.55
CA THR A 204 55.80 27.47 34.91
C THR A 204 55.90 27.54 33.39
N HIS A 205 55.45 26.49 32.70
CA HIS A 205 55.45 26.48 31.23
C HIS A 205 54.70 27.68 30.64
N GLU A 206 53.56 28.05 31.21
CA GLU A 206 52.80 29.23 30.74
C GLU A 206 53.61 30.53 30.89
N ALA A 207 54.28 30.74 32.03
CA ALA A 207 55.12 31.91 32.25
C ALA A 207 56.35 31.93 31.33
N LEU A 208 57.00 30.78 31.13
CA LEU A 208 58.13 30.63 30.22
C LEU A 208 57.74 30.87 28.75
N VAL A 209 56.56 30.40 28.33
CA VAL A 209 56.04 30.65 26.99
C VAL A 209 55.76 32.14 26.80
N LYS A 210 55.04 32.79 27.72
CA LYS A 210 54.80 34.25 27.66
C LYS A 210 56.12 35.03 27.59
N LEU A 211 57.08 34.69 28.44
CA LEU A 211 58.40 35.32 28.44
C LEU A 211 59.13 35.11 27.10
N SER A 212 59.03 33.93 26.50
CA SER A 212 59.62 33.64 25.18
C SER A 212 58.94 34.44 24.06
N GLU A 213 57.62 34.60 24.12
CA GLU A 213 56.84 35.39 23.16
C GLU A 213 57.17 36.88 23.27
N GLU A 214 57.29 37.40 24.50
CA GLU A 214 57.72 38.77 24.79
C GLU A 214 59.16 39.01 24.30
N LEU A 215 60.07 38.08 24.58
CA LEU A 215 61.46 38.16 24.13
C LEU A 215 61.55 38.14 22.60
N ALA A 216 60.75 37.30 21.92
CA ALA A 216 60.67 37.29 20.47
C ALA A 216 60.11 38.61 19.91
N ALA A 217 59.07 39.17 20.54
CA ALA A 217 58.51 40.47 20.16
C ALA A 217 59.52 41.60 20.35
N LEU A 218 60.26 41.58 21.46
CA LEU A 218 61.30 42.56 21.76
C LEU A 218 62.47 42.44 20.76
N GLN A 219 62.88 41.22 20.43
CA GLN A 219 63.88 40.98 19.38
C GLN A 219 63.43 41.50 18.01
N ARG A 220 62.14 41.34 17.65
CA ARG A 220 61.58 41.94 16.42
C ARG A 220 61.66 43.46 16.42
N LYS A 221 61.46 44.12 17.57
CA LYS A 221 61.56 45.59 17.72
C LYS A 221 63.02 46.08 17.73
N VAL A 222 63.92 45.34 18.37
CA VAL A 222 65.33 45.73 18.51
C VAL A 222 66.11 45.55 17.20
N LYS A 223 65.76 44.56 16.37
CA LYS A 223 66.41 44.35 15.05
C LYS A 223 66.45 45.60 14.15
N PRO A 224 65.33 46.29 13.85
CA PRO A 224 65.34 47.49 13.03
C PRO A 224 66.04 48.67 13.74
N LEU A 225 65.80 48.86 15.04
CA LEU A 225 66.46 49.92 15.83
C LEU A 225 67.99 49.78 15.83
N LYS A 226 68.51 48.55 15.93
CA LYS A 226 69.94 48.29 15.85
C LYS A 226 70.49 48.55 14.44
N LYS A 227 69.71 48.33 13.39
CA LYS A 227 70.06 48.71 12.01
C LYS A 227 70.12 50.23 11.86
N GLU A 228 69.18 50.95 12.47
CA GLU A 228 69.12 52.42 12.47
C GLU A 228 70.31 53.03 13.24
N VAL A 229 70.58 52.57 14.46
CA VAL A 229 71.75 53.02 15.24
C VAL A 229 73.06 52.78 14.49
N LYS A 230 73.19 51.64 13.79
CA LYS A 230 74.36 51.37 12.97
C LYS A 230 74.50 52.38 11.84
N SER A 231 73.41 52.73 11.15
CA SER A 231 73.43 53.78 10.13
C SER A 231 73.83 55.16 10.69
N TYR A 232 73.48 55.47 11.95
CA TYR A 232 73.92 56.72 12.58
C TYR A 232 75.39 56.70 13.04
N HIS A 233 75.96 55.54 13.38
CA HIS A 233 77.38 55.40 13.72
C HIS A 233 78.31 55.38 12.50
N ASP A 234 77.78 55.06 11.32
CA ASP A 234 78.53 55.11 10.05
C ASP A 234 78.58 56.54 9.45
N LEU A 235 78.03 57.55 10.15
CA LEU A 235 78.07 58.97 9.72
C LEU A 235 79.37 59.68 10.17
N PRO A 236 80.06 60.42 9.28
CA PRO A 236 81.26 61.18 9.62
C PRO A 236 80.99 62.31 10.64
N PRO A 237 81.95 62.68 11.52
CA PRO A 237 81.78 63.73 12.55
C PRO A 237 81.46 65.15 12.03
N SER A 238 81.57 65.40 10.71
CA SER A 238 81.29 66.69 10.11
C SER A 238 79.83 66.83 9.66
N ILE A 239 79.12 67.81 10.22
CA ILE A 239 77.68 68.06 10.02
C ILE A 239 77.28 68.30 8.54
N ALA A 240 78.19 68.84 7.72
CA ALA A 240 77.92 69.09 6.29
C ALA A 240 77.94 67.82 5.43
N LEU A 241 78.89 66.91 5.70
CA LEU A 241 79.04 65.65 4.95
C LEU A 241 77.96 64.62 5.34
N ALA A 242 77.58 64.61 6.62
CA ALA A 242 76.50 63.74 7.11
C ALA A 242 75.14 64.07 6.47
N ARG A 243 74.84 65.34 6.17
CA ARG A 243 73.59 65.73 5.46
C ARG A 243 73.54 65.21 4.03
N VAL A 244 74.66 65.18 3.32
CA VAL A 244 74.71 64.69 1.93
C VAL A 244 74.47 63.18 1.89
N MET A 245 75.12 62.42 2.79
CA MET A 245 74.96 60.96 2.85
C MET A 245 73.57 60.52 3.32
N VAL A 246 72.92 61.28 4.20
CA VAL A 246 71.53 61.02 4.63
C VAL A 246 70.54 61.26 3.49
N GLU A 247 70.76 62.28 2.66
CA GLU A 247 69.89 62.58 1.52
C GLU A 247 70.08 61.59 0.35
N GLU A 248 71.30 61.09 0.13
CA GLU A 248 71.58 60.00 -0.82
C GLU A 248 70.97 58.66 -0.35
N ALA A 249 71.16 58.27 0.91
CA ALA A 249 70.60 57.03 1.46
C ALA A 249 69.07 57.03 1.51
N ARG A 250 68.43 58.21 1.56
CA ARG A 250 66.97 58.37 1.51
C ARG A 250 66.39 58.19 0.10
N ASN A 251 67.20 58.35 -0.96
CA ASN A 251 66.80 58.09 -2.35
C ASN A 251 67.06 56.63 -2.80
N GLU A 252 67.83 55.84 -2.03
CA GLU A 252 68.14 54.42 -2.33
C GLU A 252 67.32 53.39 -1.52
N LEU A 253 66.47 53.83 -0.60
CA LEU A 253 65.57 52.99 0.22
C LEU A 253 64.16 52.89 -0.36
#